data_AF-A0A7H4MYR6-F1
#
_entry.id   AF-A0A7H4MYR6-F1
#
_cell.length_a   1.000
_cell.length_b   1.000
_cell.length_c   1.000
_cell.angle_alpha   90.00
_cell.angle_beta   90.00
_cell.angle_gamma   90.00
#
_symmetry.space_group_name_H-M   'P 1'
#
loop_
_entity.id
_entity.type
_entity.pdbx_description
1 polymer ?
#
loop_
_entity_poly.entity_id
_entity_poly.type
_entity_poly.pdbx_seq_one_letter_code
_entity_poly.pdbx_strand_id
1 'polypeptide(L)'
;MVIGLLVASGKMVTRCASREDVTTGAATTEIGGTLSERITGIRKSVAAAHHILAPSIVIGSEAVNLMRLFTDTLDVLEELARQTAEHTHNNTGTPTNSGEISATAAKPAELRMKYDDMIG
;
A
#
# COMPACT_ATOMS: atom_id res chain seq x y z
N MET A 1 -14.12 -40.68 -14.79
CA MET A 1 -13.41 -39.48 -14.29
C MET A 1 -11.97 -39.89 -14.04
N VAL A 2 -11.03 -39.50 -14.91
CA VAL A 2 -9.61 -39.86 -14.75
C VAL A 2 -8.99 -38.78 -13.88
N ILE A 3 -8.69 -39.10 -12.62
CA ILE A 3 -7.89 -38.24 -11.76
C ILE A 3 -6.43 -38.43 -12.21
N GLY A 4 -5.94 -37.51 -13.02
CA GLY A 4 -4.51 -37.41 -13.33
C GLY A 4 -3.81 -36.70 -12.17
N LEU A 5 -3.28 -37.46 -11.22
CA LEU A 5 -2.41 -36.91 -10.18
C LEU A 5 -1.01 -36.76 -10.77
N LEU A 6 -0.59 -35.52 -11.02
CA LEU A 6 0.81 -35.21 -11.33
C LEU A 6 1.48 -34.73 -10.05
N VAL A 7 2.37 -35.56 -9.49
CA VAL A 7 3.25 -35.16 -8.38
C VAL A 7 4.64 -34.94 -8.93
N ALA A 8 5.21 -33.77 -8.66
CA ALA A 8 6.62 -33.50 -8.87
C ALA A 8 7.26 -33.17 -7.52
N SER A 9 8.35 -33.86 -7.17
CA SER A 9 9.17 -33.54 -6.00
C SER A 9 10.50 -32.95 -6.46
N GLY A 10 10.90 -31.80 -5.88
CA GLY A 10 12.12 -31.09 -6.26
C GLY A 10 11.86 -29.87 -7.15
N LYS A 11 12.87 -29.46 -7.93
CA LYS A 11 12.79 -28.26 -8.77
C LYS A 11 12.06 -28.56 -10.08
N MET A 12 10.89 -27.97 -10.28
CA MET A 12 10.18 -27.95 -11.57
C MET A 12 10.49 -26.66 -12.33
N VAL A 13 10.83 -26.76 -13.62
CA VAL A 13 11.02 -25.61 -14.51
C VAL A 13 10.17 -25.82 -15.76
N THR A 14 9.22 -24.92 -15.99
CA THR A 14 8.39 -24.93 -17.21
C THR A 14 8.80 -23.76 -18.10
N ARG A 15 9.12 -24.04 -19.36
CA ARG A 15 9.38 -23.02 -20.39
C ARG A 15 8.52 -23.33 -21.61
N CYS A 16 7.63 -22.41 -21.95
CA CYS A 16 6.73 -22.52 -23.09
C CYS A 16 6.47 -21.13 -23.68
N ALA A 17 5.95 -21.06 -24.91
CA ALA A 17 5.60 -19.80 -25.56
C ALA A 17 4.34 -19.17 -24.94
N SER A 18 3.37 -19.98 -24.53
CA SER A 18 2.15 -19.58 -23.86
C SER A 18 1.75 -20.60 -22.80
N ARG A 19 1.04 -20.14 -21.76
CA ARG A 19 0.47 -20.96 -20.70
C ARG A 19 -0.86 -20.34 -20.26
N GLU A 20 -1.85 -21.17 -20.04
CA GLU A 20 -3.15 -20.80 -19.49
C GLU A 20 -3.52 -21.83 -18.42
N ASP A 21 -3.81 -21.34 -17.21
CA ASP A 21 -4.26 -22.16 -16.09
C ASP A 21 -5.71 -21.77 -15.76
N VAL A 22 -6.67 -22.64 -16.09
CA VAL A 22 -8.09 -22.42 -15.79
C VAL A 22 -8.49 -23.31 -14.62
N THR A 23 -8.88 -22.69 -13.51
CA THR A 23 -9.46 -23.40 -12.35
C THR A 23 -10.89 -22.92 -12.15
N THR A 24 -11.86 -23.84 -12.17
CA THR A 24 -13.28 -23.54 -11.99
C THR A 24 -13.73 -23.60 -10.53
N GLY A 25 -12.94 -24.23 -9.66
CA GLY A 25 -13.14 -24.31 -8.22
C GLY A 25 -12.20 -23.42 -7.43
N ALA A 26 -12.05 -23.73 -6.14
CA ALA A 26 -11.08 -23.06 -5.28
C ALA A 26 -9.64 -23.49 -5.64
N ALA A 27 -8.71 -22.54 -5.61
CA ALA A 27 -7.28 -22.77 -5.75
C ALA A 27 -6.56 -22.22 -4.51
N THR A 28 -5.58 -22.96 -4.00
CA THR A 28 -4.67 -22.49 -2.95
C THR A 28 -3.24 -22.65 -3.45
N THR A 29 -2.41 -21.63 -3.25
CA THR A 29 -0.98 -21.66 -3.55
C THR A 29 -0.22 -21.34 -2.28
N GLU A 30 0.62 -22.26 -1.83
CA GLU A 30 1.49 -22.08 -0.68
C GLU A 30 2.94 -22.04 -1.15
N ILE A 31 3.66 -20.98 -0.77
CA ILE A 31 5.06 -20.79 -1.10
C ILE A 31 5.83 -20.76 0.23
N GLY A 32 6.58 -21.83 0.52
CA GLY A 32 7.38 -21.92 1.75
C GLY A 32 8.66 -21.05 1.75
N GLY A 33 8.91 -20.31 0.67
CA GLY A 33 10.06 -19.42 0.51
C GLY A 33 9.68 -18.12 -0.18
N THR A 34 10.62 -17.52 -0.91
CA THR A 34 10.36 -16.28 -1.66
C THR A 34 9.57 -16.56 -2.95
N LEU A 35 8.48 -15.82 -3.17
CA LEU A 35 7.82 -15.71 -4.47
C LEU A 35 8.36 -14.49 -5.22
N SER A 36 8.88 -14.70 -6.44
CA SER A 36 9.29 -13.61 -7.33
C SER A 36 8.54 -13.71 -8.64
N GLU A 37 7.62 -12.77 -8.87
CA GLU A 37 6.86 -12.65 -10.13
C GLU A 37 7.47 -11.53 -10.99
N ARG A 38 7.82 -11.84 -12.24
CA ARG A 38 8.28 -10.84 -13.21
C ARG A 38 7.32 -10.81 -14.40
N ILE A 39 6.61 -9.70 -14.54
CA ILE A 39 5.59 -9.50 -15.57
C ILE A 39 5.94 -8.22 -16.33
N THR A 40 6.34 -8.35 -17.60
CA THR A 40 6.64 -7.19 -18.46
C THR A 40 5.37 -6.43 -18.85
N GLY A 41 4.26 -7.16 -19.00
CA GLY A 41 2.95 -6.59 -19.29
C GLY A 41 2.17 -6.19 -18.04
N ILE A 42 0.87 -6.44 -18.05
CA ILE A 42 -0.03 -6.09 -16.95
C ILE A 42 -0.32 -7.31 -16.09
N ARG A 43 -0.17 -7.18 -14.77
CA ARG A 43 -0.77 -8.11 -13.80
C ARG A 43 -2.21 -7.66 -13.53
N LYS A 44 -3.20 -8.48 -13.93
CA LYS A 44 -4.63 -8.20 -13.68
C LYS A 44 -5.16 -9.16 -12.62
N SER A 45 -5.56 -8.62 -11.46
CA SER A 45 -6.22 -9.36 -10.38
C SER A 45 -7.64 -8.85 -10.22
N VAL A 46 -8.63 -9.65 -10.64
CA VAL A 46 -10.06 -9.32 -10.50
C VAL A 46 -10.65 -10.20 -9.41
N ALA A 47 -11.02 -9.59 -8.30
CA ALA A 47 -11.63 -10.27 -7.17
C ALA A 47 -12.70 -9.38 -6.54
N ALA A 48 -13.69 -9.98 -5.88
CA ALA A 48 -14.67 -9.22 -5.09
C ALA A 48 -14.00 -8.51 -3.90
N ALA A 49 -12.95 -9.10 -3.33
CA ALA A 49 -12.09 -8.51 -2.32
C ALA A 49 -10.64 -8.94 -2.53
N HIS A 50 -9.69 -8.05 -2.24
CA HIS A 50 -8.26 -8.32 -2.31
C HIS A 50 -7.58 -7.98 -0.99
N HIS A 51 -6.82 -8.93 -0.44
CA HIS A 51 -6.09 -8.76 0.81
C HIS A 51 -4.59 -8.90 0.54
N ILE A 52 -3.82 -7.88 0.90
CA ILE A 52 -2.36 -7.90 0.89
C ILE A 52 -1.95 -7.65 2.33
N LEU A 53 -1.44 -8.70 3.00
CA LEU A 53 -1.09 -8.68 4.42
C LEU A 53 0.42 -8.88 4.54
N ALA A 54 1.13 -7.83 4.93
CA ALA A 54 2.55 -7.86 5.21
C ALA A 54 2.88 -6.78 6.25
N PRO A 55 3.95 -6.96 7.04
CA PRO A 55 4.43 -5.90 7.95
C PRO A 55 4.78 -4.61 7.21
N SER A 56 5.31 -4.73 5.99
CA SER A 56 5.72 -3.63 5.14
C SER A 56 5.33 -3.91 3.69
N ILE A 57 4.90 -2.85 2.98
CA ILE A 57 4.40 -2.93 1.61
C ILE A 57 5.08 -1.83 0.77
N VAL A 58 5.55 -2.22 -0.42
CA VAL A 58 6.03 -1.29 -1.45
C VAL A 58 5.08 -1.36 -2.64
N ILE A 59 4.45 -0.24 -2.97
CA ILE A 59 3.62 -0.09 -4.18
C ILE A 59 4.23 1.02 -5.03
N GLY A 60 4.73 0.67 -6.21
CA GLY A 60 5.37 1.61 -7.12
C GLY A 60 6.71 1.07 -7.62
N SER A 61 7.76 1.86 -7.49
CA SER A 61 9.13 1.53 -7.90
C SER A 61 10.09 1.61 -6.72
N GLU A 62 11.35 1.23 -6.93
CA GLU A 62 12.42 1.42 -5.93
C GLU A 62 12.59 2.90 -5.51
N ALA A 63 12.27 3.84 -6.42
CA ALA A 63 12.36 5.27 -6.15
C ALA A 63 11.05 5.89 -5.62
N VAL A 64 9.91 5.20 -5.79
CA VAL A 64 8.58 5.73 -5.45
C VAL A 64 7.76 4.66 -4.75
N ASN A 65 7.53 4.84 -3.45
CA ASN A 65 6.59 4.03 -2.67
C ASN A 65 5.32 4.85 -2.41
N LEU A 66 4.17 4.38 -2.89
CA LEU A 66 2.88 5.01 -2.67
C LEU A 66 2.53 5.14 -1.18
N MET A 67 3.03 4.25 -0.32
CA MET A 67 2.83 4.37 1.12
C MET A 67 3.46 5.65 1.68
N ARG A 68 4.59 6.08 1.09
CA ARG A 68 5.28 7.32 1.45
C ARG A 68 4.49 8.56 1.04
N LEU A 69 3.77 8.52 -0.09
CA LEU A 69 2.87 9.60 -0.50
C LEU A 69 1.80 9.87 0.58
N PHE A 70 1.29 8.83 1.24
CA PHE A 70 0.29 9.02 2.30
C PHE A 70 0.89 9.74 3.52
N THR A 71 2.11 9.38 3.95
CA THR A 71 2.76 10.07 5.07
C THR A 71 3.22 11.48 4.70
N ASP A 72 3.72 11.70 3.49
CA ASP A 72 4.04 13.05 2.99
C ASP A 72 2.78 13.93 2.96
N THR A 73 1.62 13.35 2.65
CA THR A 73 0.33 14.06 2.73
C THR A 73 -0.03 14.42 4.18
N LEU A 74 0.30 13.58 5.16
CA LEU A 74 0.10 13.91 6.57
C LEU A 74 0.97 15.09 7.01
N ASP A 75 2.22 15.17 6.54
CA ASP A 75 3.11 16.31 6.81
C ASP A 75 2.54 17.61 6.22
N VAL A 76 2.02 17.56 4.99
CA VAL A 76 1.35 18.72 4.36
C VAL A 76 0.09 19.13 5.14
N LEU A 77 -0.67 18.18 5.68
CA LEU A 77 -1.86 18.48 6.50
C LEU A 77 -1.48 19.11 7.84
N GLU A 78 -0.38 18.68 8.46
CA GLU A 78 0.16 19.30 9.66
C GLU A 78 0.58 20.75 9.39
N GLU A 79 1.35 20.98 8.32
CA GLU A 79 1.79 22.32 7.92
C GLU A 79 0.58 23.22 7.63
N LEU A 80 -0.41 22.73 6.89
CA LEU A 80 -1.61 23.47 6.55
C LEU A 80 -2.40 23.88 7.80
N ALA A 81 -2.55 22.98 8.78
CA ALA A 81 -3.22 23.29 10.03
C ALA A 81 -2.50 24.41 10.79
N ARG A 82 -1.16 24.35 10.85
CA ARG A 82 -0.36 25.39 11.51
C ARG A 82 -0.45 26.73 10.80
N GLN A 83 -0.28 26.76 9.48
CA GLN A 83 -0.42 27.98 8.67
C GLN A 83 -1.82 28.58 8.79
N THR A 84 -2.85 27.73 8.88
CA THR A 84 -4.25 28.19 9.06
C THR A 84 -4.47 28.76 10.45
N ALA A 85 -3.86 28.20 11.50
CA ALA A 85 -3.97 28.76 12.85
C ALA A 85 -3.27 30.12 12.98
N GLU A 86 -2.15 30.30 12.26
CA GLU A 86 -1.31 31.50 12.27
C GLU A 86 -1.79 32.58 11.29
N HIS A 87 -2.73 32.27 10.39
CA HIS A 87 -3.22 33.27 9.43
C HIS A 87 -3.88 34.44 10.16
N THR A 88 -3.70 35.65 9.65
CA THR A 88 -4.23 36.87 10.28
C THR A 88 -4.68 37.87 9.23
N HIS A 89 -5.72 38.64 9.55
CA HIS A 89 -6.08 39.84 8.81
C HIS A 89 -5.64 41.08 9.57
N ASN A 90 -5.44 42.19 8.85
CA ASN A 90 -5.01 43.46 9.43
C ASN A 90 -6.00 44.08 10.42
N ASN A 91 -7.29 43.75 10.31
CA ASN A 91 -8.38 44.36 11.08
C ASN A 91 -9.03 43.43 12.11
N THR A 92 -8.86 42.10 12.01
CA THR A 92 -9.47 41.13 12.94
C THR A 92 -8.45 40.29 13.72
N GLY A 93 -7.18 40.27 13.32
CA GLY A 93 -6.17 39.38 13.89
C GLY A 93 -6.31 37.94 13.41
N THR A 94 -5.80 36.99 14.19
CA THR A 94 -5.91 35.54 13.97
C THR A 94 -7.33 35.03 14.19
N PRO A 95 -7.67 33.82 13.73
CA PRO A 95 -8.94 33.17 14.05
C PRO A 95 -9.23 33.12 15.55
N THR A 96 -10.50 33.26 15.91
CA THR A 96 -10.96 33.12 17.30
C THR A 96 -10.78 31.71 17.86
N ASN A 97 -10.64 30.71 16.99
CA ASN A 97 -10.38 29.31 17.32
C ASN A 97 -8.95 28.86 16.93
N SER A 98 -7.98 29.77 16.81
CA SER A 98 -6.61 29.46 16.38
C SER A 98 -5.95 28.33 17.19
N GLY A 99 -6.19 28.29 18.50
CA GLY A 99 -5.70 27.21 19.37
C GLY A 99 -6.25 25.83 19.01
N GLU A 100 -7.54 25.74 18.66
CA GLU A 100 -8.18 24.49 18.23
C GLU A 100 -7.65 24.04 16.86
N ILE A 101 -7.43 24.99 15.95
CA ILE A 101 -6.84 24.71 14.63
C ILE A 101 -5.40 24.20 14.81
N SER A 102 -4.60 24.85 15.65
CA SER A 102 -3.23 24.43 15.93
C SER A 102 -3.18 23.03 16.57
N ALA A 103 -4.11 22.72 17.48
CA ALA A 103 -4.22 21.38 18.07
C ALA A 103 -4.53 20.28 17.03
N THR A 104 -5.15 20.62 15.90
CA THR A 104 -5.40 19.66 14.81
C THR A 104 -4.10 19.16 14.17
N ALA A 105 -3.03 19.95 14.21
CA ALA A 105 -1.71 19.58 13.67
C ALA A 105 -1.09 18.35 14.38
N ALA A 106 -1.49 18.04 15.61
CA ALA A 106 -0.99 16.86 16.32
C ALA A 106 -1.46 15.54 15.70
N LYS A 107 -2.65 15.52 15.07
CA LYS A 107 -3.27 14.29 14.58
C LYS A 107 -2.56 13.68 13.36
N PRO A 108 -2.18 14.46 12.33
CA PRO A 108 -1.34 13.93 11.26
C PRO A 108 0.00 13.37 11.75
N ALA A 109 0.67 14.05 12.70
CA ALA A 109 1.92 13.57 13.29
C ALA A 109 1.76 12.21 13.98
N GLU A 110 0.70 12.02 14.77
CA GLU A 110 0.37 10.73 15.40
C GLU A 110 0.11 9.62 14.39
N LEU A 111 -0.64 9.92 13.33
CA LEU A 111 -0.93 8.96 12.27
C LEU A 111 0.35 8.57 11.52
N ARG A 112 1.24 9.52 11.26
CA ARG A 112 2.51 9.24 10.60
C ARG A 112 3.33 8.24 11.41
N MET A 113 3.52 8.48 12.72
CA MET A 113 4.24 7.56 13.60
C MET A 113 3.62 6.15 13.61
N LYS A 114 2.29 6.06 13.56
CA LYS A 114 1.59 4.77 13.54
C LYS A 114 1.84 3.96 12.25
N TYR A 115 2.04 4.63 11.12
CA TYR A 115 2.14 3.99 9.80
C TYR A 115 3.56 3.94 9.21
N ASP A 116 4.53 4.55 9.88
CA ASP A 116 5.93 4.64 9.43
C ASP A 116 6.53 3.25 9.14
N ASP A 117 6.28 2.27 10.02
CA ASP A 117 6.79 0.90 9.90
C ASP A 117 6.24 0.13 8.68
N MET A 118 5.14 0.59 8.08
CA MET A 118 4.54 -0.05 6.91
C MET A 118 5.19 0.37 5.60
N ILE A 119 6.03 1.40 5.62
CA ILE A 119 6.75 1.89 4.46
C ILE A 119 7.97 0.99 4.23
N GLY A 120 7.87 0.13 3.21
CA GLY A 120 9.02 -0.64 2.73
C GLY A 120 9.98 0.13 1.86
#